data_AF-A0A4S1CI95-F1
#
_entry.id   AF-A0A4S1CI95-F1
#
_cell.length_a   1.000
_cell.length_b   1.000
_cell.length_c   1.000
_cell.angle_alpha   90.00
_cell.angle_beta   90.00
_cell.angle_gamma   90.00
#
_symmetry.space_group_name_H-M   'P 1'
#
loop_
_entity.id
_entity.type
_entity.pdbx_description
1 polymer ?
#
loop_
_entity_poly.entity_id
_entity_poly.type
_entity_poly.pdbx_seq_one_letter_code
_entity_poly.pdbx_strand_id
1 'polypeptide(L)'
;MRFVKRVLVALMVMTLAACGGGGGGGGSAVGGADSGVPDRTAPSVALTAPAEGTVVHGVTLIKAAASDDVGIERVEFYLDGVLQGSATSAPYSFSWDPSGVAKGSYNWTAKAYDAAGNVQTSTEVAVTVPIYAAMSTVLSGSTAVGTVFLAGLPAAAPYGVNLVVTMPTGATLAGAAASGPYAASGMVGTSGSNAVILASSNLASGEILKLSFTNVPPGAVAGDFAVAVSAVFDGGGTQIQ
;
A
#
# COMPACT_ATOMS: atom_id res chain seq x y z
N MET A 1 9.59 25.82 -25.98
CA MET A 1 9.91 24.71 -26.92
C MET A 1 9.00 23.53 -26.58
N ARG A 2 8.00 23.26 -27.42
CA ARG A 2 7.00 22.20 -27.24
C ARG A 2 7.35 21.05 -28.18
N PHE A 3 7.61 19.85 -27.66
CA PHE A 3 7.79 18.64 -28.48
C PHE A 3 6.50 17.82 -28.47
N VAL A 4 5.82 17.78 -29.61
CA VAL A 4 4.63 16.96 -29.87
C VAL A 4 5.11 15.66 -30.51
N LYS A 5 4.98 14.52 -29.82
CA LYS A 5 5.20 13.19 -30.41
C LYS A 5 3.94 12.80 -31.20
N ARG A 6 4.07 12.77 -32.53
CA ARG A 6 3.05 12.30 -33.48
C ARG A 6 3.04 10.77 -33.47
N VAL A 7 1.90 10.16 -33.20
CA VAL A 7 1.66 8.72 -33.39
C VAL A 7 1.03 8.53 -34.77
N LEU A 8 1.70 7.72 -35.59
CA LEU A 8 1.31 7.35 -36.94
C LEU A 8 0.33 6.16 -36.86
N VAL A 9 -0.88 6.30 -37.35
CA VAL A 9 -1.87 5.21 -37.46
C VAL A 9 -1.75 4.59 -38.85
N ALA A 10 -1.37 3.31 -38.91
CA ALA A 10 -1.32 2.54 -40.14
C ALA A 10 -2.74 2.01 -40.47
N LEU A 11 -3.27 2.44 -41.61
CA LEU A 11 -4.55 2.01 -42.17
C LEU A 11 -4.32 0.73 -43.00
N MET A 12 -4.79 -0.41 -42.52
CA MET A 12 -4.72 -1.68 -43.25
C MET A 12 -5.96 -1.84 -44.15
N VAL A 13 -5.74 -1.85 -45.46
CA VAL A 13 -6.75 -2.07 -46.49
C VAL A 13 -7.00 -3.57 -46.63
N MET A 14 -8.23 -4.03 -46.37
CA MET A 14 -8.66 -5.39 -46.70
C MET A 14 -9.24 -5.40 -48.13
N THR A 15 -8.57 -6.09 -49.04
CA THR A 15 -9.09 -6.42 -50.38
C THR A 15 -9.95 -7.68 -50.31
N LEU A 16 -11.20 -7.58 -50.78
CA LEU A 16 -12.13 -8.69 -50.97
C LEU A 16 -11.78 -9.44 -52.26
N ALA A 17 -11.45 -10.74 -52.17
CA ALA A 17 -11.35 -11.63 -53.32
C ALA A 17 -12.57 -12.56 -53.31
N ALA A 18 -13.36 -12.48 -54.38
CA ALA A 18 -14.43 -13.44 -54.67
C ALA A 18 -13.90 -14.48 -55.68
N CYS A 19 -14.03 -15.78 -55.37
CA CYS A 19 -13.99 -16.84 -56.37
C CYS A 19 -15.21 -17.74 -56.19
N GLY A 20 -15.93 -18.00 -57.28
CA GLY A 20 -17.17 -18.75 -57.29
C GLY A 20 -17.00 -20.26 -57.51
N GLY A 21 -17.99 -21.01 -57.01
CA GLY A 21 -18.67 -22.09 -57.75
C GLY A 21 -18.10 -23.51 -57.69
N GLY A 22 -18.86 -24.43 -57.06
CA GLY A 22 -19.13 -25.76 -57.64
C GLY A 22 -18.99 -26.99 -56.74
N GLY A 23 -20.13 -27.61 -56.38
CA GLY A 23 -20.35 -29.07 -56.54
C GLY A 23 -20.09 -30.05 -55.39
N GLY A 24 -21.16 -30.43 -54.69
CA GLY A 24 -21.59 -31.82 -54.42
C GLY A 24 -20.70 -32.83 -53.68
N GLY A 25 -21.23 -33.41 -52.59
CA GLY A 25 -20.77 -34.69 -52.05
C GLY A 25 -21.16 -34.93 -50.59
N GLY A 26 -22.09 -35.85 -50.37
CA GLY A 26 -22.61 -36.20 -49.05
C GLY A 26 -21.57 -36.83 -48.13
N GLY A 27 -21.68 -36.49 -46.85
CA GLY A 27 -20.94 -37.07 -45.75
C GLY A 27 -21.52 -36.53 -44.46
N SER A 28 -22.39 -37.32 -43.83
CA SER A 28 -22.96 -37.05 -42.51
C SER A 28 -21.85 -37.10 -41.46
N ALA A 29 -21.11 -35.99 -41.31
CA ALA A 29 -20.29 -35.77 -40.15
C ALA A 29 -21.22 -35.35 -39.02
N VAL A 30 -21.39 -36.23 -38.02
CA VAL A 30 -21.82 -35.83 -36.69
C VAL A 30 -20.66 -35.03 -36.09
N GLY A 31 -20.49 -33.79 -36.57
CA GLY A 31 -19.66 -32.79 -35.93
C GLY A 31 -20.48 -32.24 -34.79
N GLY A 32 -20.06 -32.53 -33.56
CA GLY A 32 -20.60 -31.89 -32.37
C GLY A 32 -20.67 -30.39 -32.62
N ALA A 33 -21.83 -29.80 -32.34
CA ALA A 33 -21.98 -28.36 -32.37
C ALA A 33 -20.97 -27.78 -31.37
N ASP A 34 -19.81 -27.39 -31.88
CA ASP A 34 -19.13 -26.21 -31.38
C ASP A 34 -20.17 -25.10 -31.46
N SER A 35 -20.81 -24.85 -30.32
CA SER A 35 -21.87 -23.88 -30.14
C SER A 35 -21.25 -22.51 -30.26
N GLY A 36 -20.90 -22.11 -31.49
CA GLY A 36 -20.27 -20.85 -31.90
C GLY A 36 -21.09 -19.59 -31.60
N VAL A 37 -21.89 -19.63 -30.54
CA VAL A 37 -22.31 -18.46 -29.80
C VAL A 37 -21.08 -17.96 -29.06
N PRO A 38 -20.56 -16.77 -29.39
CA PRO A 38 -19.49 -16.16 -28.61
C PRO A 38 -19.98 -15.94 -27.18
N ASP A 39 -19.16 -16.32 -26.22
CA ASP A 39 -19.40 -16.05 -24.81
C ASP A 39 -19.43 -14.53 -24.56
N ARG A 40 -20.45 -14.11 -23.82
CA ARG A 40 -20.77 -12.71 -23.49
C ARG A 40 -21.00 -12.52 -22.00
N THR A 41 -20.85 -13.56 -21.20
CA THR A 41 -21.00 -13.48 -19.75
C THR A 41 -19.72 -12.85 -19.20
N ALA A 42 -19.87 -11.79 -18.41
CA ALA A 42 -18.71 -11.19 -17.75
C ALA A 42 -18.32 -12.04 -16.53
N PRO A 43 -17.01 -12.19 -16.25
CA PRO A 43 -16.57 -12.93 -15.07
C PRO A 43 -16.97 -12.20 -13.78
N SER A 44 -17.00 -12.93 -12.67
CA SER A 44 -17.09 -12.38 -11.32
C SER A 44 -15.70 -12.29 -10.68
N VAL A 45 -15.40 -11.21 -9.95
CA VAL A 45 -14.13 -11.06 -9.23
C VAL A 45 -14.30 -10.25 -7.95
N ALA A 46 -13.68 -10.72 -6.87
CA ALA A 46 -13.62 -10.05 -5.58
C ALA A 46 -12.25 -10.24 -4.92
N LEU A 47 -11.70 -9.18 -4.34
CA LEU A 47 -10.56 -9.28 -3.45
C LEU A 47 -11.00 -9.92 -2.13
N THR A 48 -10.31 -10.99 -1.73
CA THR A 48 -10.61 -11.75 -0.50
C THR A 48 -9.57 -11.51 0.59
N ALA A 49 -8.38 -11.05 0.21
CA ALA A 49 -7.36 -10.57 1.13
C ALA A 49 -6.50 -9.52 0.42
N PRO A 50 -5.99 -8.51 1.14
CA PRO A 50 -6.30 -8.16 2.53
C PRO A 50 -7.75 -7.69 2.71
N ALA A 51 -8.21 -7.58 3.96
CA ALA A 51 -9.51 -7.00 4.27
C ALA A 51 -9.46 -5.47 4.19
N GLU A 52 -10.60 -4.84 4.01
CA GLU A 52 -10.72 -3.37 4.02
C GLU A 52 -10.11 -2.77 5.29
N GLY A 53 -9.28 -1.73 5.13
CA GLY A 53 -8.62 -1.03 6.22
C GLY A 53 -7.42 -1.76 6.84
N THR A 54 -6.94 -2.85 6.23
CA THR A 54 -5.78 -3.59 6.75
C THR A 54 -4.54 -2.71 6.83
N VAL A 55 -3.86 -2.72 7.98
CA VAL A 55 -2.53 -2.11 8.16
C VAL A 55 -1.44 -3.13 7.78
N VAL A 56 -0.61 -2.78 6.82
CA VAL A 56 0.36 -3.66 6.19
C VAL A 56 1.76 -3.45 6.76
N HIS A 57 2.25 -4.41 7.55
CA HIS A 57 3.55 -4.30 8.23
C HIS A 57 4.73 -4.93 7.47
N GLY A 58 4.49 -5.56 6.32
CA GLY A 58 5.52 -6.25 5.53
C GLY A 58 4.92 -6.89 4.27
N VAL A 59 5.60 -7.92 3.75
CA VAL A 59 5.14 -8.66 2.57
C VAL A 59 3.72 -9.18 2.82
N THR A 60 2.79 -8.77 1.96
CA THR A 60 1.36 -9.10 2.08
C THR A 60 0.91 -9.85 0.85
N LEU A 61 0.15 -10.91 1.07
CA LEU A 61 -0.42 -11.70 -0.01
C LEU A 61 -1.79 -11.13 -0.40
N ILE A 62 -1.86 -10.54 -1.58
CA ILE A 62 -3.11 -10.10 -2.20
C ILE A 62 -3.79 -11.34 -2.81
N LYS A 63 -5.07 -11.56 -2.51
CA LYS A 63 -5.83 -12.70 -2.98
C LYS A 63 -7.12 -12.24 -3.63
N ALA A 64 -7.46 -12.85 -4.76
CA ALA A 64 -8.73 -12.66 -5.43
C ALA A 64 -9.45 -14.00 -5.58
N ALA A 65 -10.77 -13.96 -5.41
CA ALA A 65 -11.67 -15.00 -5.88
C ALA A 65 -12.26 -14.52 -7.21
N ALA A 66 -12.16 -15.35 -8.24
CA ALA A 66 -12.79 -15.07 -9.51
C ALA A 66 -13.42 -16.35 -10.07
N SER A 67 -14.61 -16.22 -10.64
CA SER A 67 -15.34 -17.32 -11.28
C SER A 67 -16.09 -16.84 -12.52
N ASP A 68 -16.22 -17.73 -13.49
CA ASP A 68 -16.89 -17.52 -14.77
C ASP A 68 -17.55 -18.84 -15.22
N ASP A 69 -18.51 -18.81 -16.16
CA ASP A 69 -19.21 -20.00 -16.65
C ASP A 69 -18.38 -20.83 -17.65
N VAL A 70 -17.52 -20.19 -18.44
CA VAL A 70 -16.60 -20.87 -19.37
C VAL A 70 -15.20 -20.98 -18.76
N GLY A 71 -14.73 -19.91 -18.14
CA GLY A 71 -13.46 -19.89 -17.44
C GLY A 71 -12.72 -18.57 -17.51
N ILE A 72 -11.73 -18.42 -16.65
CA ILE A 72 -10.94 -17.20 -16.53
C ILE A 72 -9.59 -17.41 -17.20
N GLU A 73 -9.22 -16.49 -18.09
CA GLU A 73 -7.89 -16.45 -18.70
C GLU A 73 -6.85 -15.93 -17.71
N ARG A 74 -7.17 -14.83 -17.00
CA ARG A 74 -6.25 -14.19 -16.05
C ARG A 74 -6.95 -13.21 -15.12
N VAL A 75 -6.34 -13.01 -13.95
CA VAL A 75 -6.68 -11.97 -13.00
C VAL A 75 -5.47 -11.04 -12.85
N GLU A 76 -5.67 -9.74 -13.05
CA GLU A 76 -4.68 -8.70 -12.83
C GLU A 76 -4.93 -7.98 -11.49
N PHE A 77 -3.85 -7.62 -10.80
CA PHE A 77 -3.88 -6.88 -9.54
C PHE A 77 -3.29 -5.49 -9.73
N TYR A 78 -4.04 -4.48 -9.32
CA TYR A 78 -3.72 -3.07 -9.49
C TYR A 78 -3.64 -2.36 -8.14
N LEU A 79 -2.64 -1.50 -7.98
CA LEU A 79 -2.44 -0.62 -6.83
C LEU A 79 -2.58 0.83 -7.31
N ASP A 80 -3.57 1.56 -6.81
CA ASP A 80 -3.92 2.93 -7.25
C ASP A 80 -4.04 3.06 -8.78
N GLY A 81 -4.58 2.01 -9.42
CA GLY A 81 -4.71 1.93 -10.89
C GLY A 81 -3.46 1.54 -11.66
N VAL A 82 -2.32 1.30 -10.99
CA VAL A 82 -1.08 0.81 -11.61
C VAL A 82 -1.01 -0.71 -11.50
N LEU A 83 -0.85 -1.40 -12.63
CA LEU A 83 -0.70 -2.86 -12.67
C LEU A 83 0.55 -3.30 -11.91
N GLN A 84 0.36 -4.17 -10.90
CA GLN A 84 1.45 -4.74 -10.11
C GLN A 84 1.81 -6.16 -10.56
N GLY A 85 0.82 -6.92 -11.03
CA GLY A 85 1.03 -8.28 -11.49
C GLY A 85 -0.26 -8.97 -11.91
N SER A 86 -0.14 -10.24 -12.34
CA SER A 86 -1.26 -11.05 -12.78
C SER A 86 -1.11 -12.51 -12.37
N ALA A 87 -2.23 -13.21 -12.20
CA ALA A 87 -2.30 -14.64 -11.98
C ALA A 87 -3.21 -15.30 -13.02
N THR A 88 -2.77 -16.39 -13.63
CA THR A 88 -3.50 -17.11 -14.70
C THR A 88 -4.14 -18.40 -14.22
N SER A 89 -4.04 -18.73 -12.93
CA SER A 89 -4.57 -19.96 -12.36
C SER A 89 -4.98 -19.77 -10.91
N ALA A 90 -6.06 -20.44 -10.50
CA ALA A 90 -6.50 -20.45 -9.12
C ALA A 90 -5.55 -21.30 -8.25
N PRO A 91 -5.24 -20.91 -7.00
CA PRO A 91 -5.72 -19.70 -6.31
C PRO A 91 -5.04 -18.41 -6.82
N TYR A 92 -5.84 -17.42 -7.23
CA TYR A 92 -5.32 -16.15 -7.73
C TYR A 92 -4.72 -15.33 -6.58
N SER A 93 -3.40 -15.20 -6.59
CA SER A 93 -2.69 -14.46 -5.56
C SER A 93 -1.45 -13.76 -6.08
N PHE A 94 -1.08 -12.66 -5.42
CA PHE A 94 0.09 -11.86 -5.72
C PHE A 94 0.80 -11.46 -4.43
N SER A 95 2.10 -11.74 -4.35
CA SER A 95 2.93 -11.37 -3.20
C SER A 95 3.43 -9.94 -3.39
N TRP A 96 2.95 -9.02 -2.56
CA TRP A 96 3.34 -7.61 -2.62
C TRP A 96 4.29 -7.25 -1.48
N ASP A 97 5.45 -6.69 -1.84
CA ASP A 97 6.39 -6.10 -0.89
C ASP A 97 6.25 -4.56 -0.88
N PRO A 98 5.78 -3.96 0.23
CA PRO A 98 5.62 -2.51 0.36
C PRO A 98 6.93 -1.78 0.72
N SER A 99 8.09 -2.44 0.67
CA SER A 99 9.39 -1.83 0.99
C SER A 99 9.78 -0.69 0.03
N GLY A 100 9.37 -0.78 -1.24
CA GLY A 100 9.66 0.20 -2.29
C GLY A 100 8.60 1.28 -2.50
N VAL A 101 7.46 1.22 -1.80
CA VAL A 101 6.39 2.23 -1.92
C VAL A 101 6.46 3.22 -0.76
N ALA A 102 5.94 4.44 -0.99
CA ALA A 102 5.74 5.38 0.10
C ALA A 102 4.78 4.78 1.15
N LYS A 103 4.84 5.26 2.39
CA LYS A 103 3.86 4.86 3.40
C LYS A 103 2.64 5.76 3.29
N GLY A 104 1.46 5.22 3.54
CA GLY A 104 0.19 5.88 3.29
C GLY A 104 -0.93 4.89 2.97
N SER A 105 -2.10 5.43 2.61
CA SER A 105 -3.22 4.64 2.13
C SER A 105 -3.07 4.33 0.65
N TYR A 106 -3.43 3.11 0.29
CA TYR A 106 -3.36 2.56 -1.05
C TYR A 106 -4.61 1.77 -1.34
N ASN A 107 -5.01 1.76 -2.60
CA ASN A 107 -6.20 1.08 -3.02
C ASN A 107 -5.89 -0.07 -3.98
N TRP A 108 -6.31 -1.27 -3.59
CA TRP A 108 -6.21 -2.46 -4.41
C TRP A 108 -7.48 -2.67 -5.23
N THR A 109 -7.31 -3.03 -6.49
CA THR A 109 -8.38 -3.56 -7.35
C THR A 109 -7.88 -4.79 -8.09
N ALA A 110 -8.79 -5.73 -8.36
CA ALA A 110 -8.53 -6.89 -9.21
C ALA A 110 -9.38 -6.82 -10.48
N LYS A 111 -8.82 -7.20 -11.62
CA LYS A 111 -9.56 -7.33 -12.88
C LYS A 111 -9.47 -8.76 -13.39
N ALA A 112 -10.60 -9.40 -13.61
CA ALA A 112 -10.67 -10.72 -14.23
C ALA A 112 -10.99 -10.58 -15.71
N TYR A 113 -10.32 -11.38 -16.54
CA TYR A 113 -10.48 -11.46 -17.98
C TYR A 113 -10.84 -12.90 -18.33
N ASP A 114 -11.86 -13.10 -19.15
CA ASP A 114 -12.17 -14.39 -19.76
C ASP A 114 -11.51 -14.54 -21.14
N ALA A 115 -11.63 -15.73 -21.74
CA ALA A 115 -11.07 -16.03 -23.06
C ALA A 115 -11.84 -15.37 -24.23
N ALA A 116 -13.05 -14.88 -23.99
CA ALA A 116 -13.88 -14.18 -24.97
C ALA A 116 -13.62 -12.65 -24.99
N GLY A 117 -12.83 -12.16 -24.03
CA GLY A 117 -12.44 -10.77 -23.86
C GLY A 117 -13.39 -9.95 -22.97
N ASN A 118 -14.33 -10.57 -22.24
CA ASN A 118 -15.11 -9.85 -21.24
C ASN A 118 -14.27 -9.63 -19.97
N VAL A 119 -14.54 -8.51 -19.32
CA VAL A 119 -13.72 -8.00 -18.21
C VAL A 119 -14.61 -7.51 -17.10
N GLN A 120 -14.27 -7.88 -15.87
CA GLN A 120 -14.90 -7.33 -14.67
C GLN A 120 -13.83 -6.81 -13.71
N THR A 121 -14.12 -5.69 -13.05
CA THR A 121 -13.28 -5.12 -11.99
C THR A 121 -13.95 -5.34 -10.64
N SER A 122 -13.16 -5.68 -9.62
CA SER A 122 -13.61 -5.84 -8.24
C SER A 122 -13.96 -4.49 -7.61
N THR A 123 -14.63 -4.54 -6.46
CA THR A 123 -14.62 -3.40 -5.54
C THR A 123 -13.19 -3.07 -5.11
N GLU A 124 -12.97 -1.80 -4.83
CA GLU A 124 -11.72 -1.30 -4.27
C GLU A 124 -11.55 -1.79 -2.83
N VAL A 125 -10.32 -2.17 -2.48
CA VAL A 125 -9.95 -2.51 -1.10
C VAL A 125 -8.85 -1.57 -0.63
N ALA A 126 -9.14 -0.73 0.34
CA ALA A 126 -8.17 0.19 0.91
C ALA A 126 -7.27 -0.51 1.92
N VAL A 127 -5.96 -0.32 1.80
CA VAL A 127 -4.94 -0.78 2.74
C VAL A 127 -4.07 0.39 3.17
N THR A 128 -3.47 0.27 4.34
CA THR A 128 -2.64 1.33 4.90
C THR A 128 -1.25 0.77 5.18
N VAL A 129 -0.22 1.35 4.57
CA VAL A 129 1.17 1.04 4.91
C VAL A 129 1.62 2.04 5.98
N PRO A 130 1.93 1.61 7.22
CA PRO A 130 2.22 2.50 8.33
C PRO A 130 3.59 3.16 8.20
N ILE A 131 3.71 4.37 8.73
CA ILE A 131 5.02 4.94 9.09
C ILE A 131 5.55 4.17 10.30
N TYR A 132 6.82 3.77 10.24
CA TYR A 132 7.47 3.11 11.37
C TYR A 132 8.20 4.15 12.22
N ALA A 133 8.00 4.08 13.54
CA ALA A 133 8.85 4.76 14.49
C ALA A 133 9.57 3.69 15.33
N ALA A 134 10.89 3.79 15.40
CA ALA A 134 11.71 2.97 16.26
C ALA A 134 12.49 3.88 17.21
N MET A 135 12.70 3.41 18.45
CA MET A 135 13.44 4.16 19.45
C MET A 135 14.60 3.32 19.96
N SER A 136 15.79 3.93 20.01
CA SER A 136 16.94 3.39 20.71
C SER A 136 17.21 4.26 21.93
N THR A 137 17.42 3.65 23.10
CA THR A 137 17.61 4.35 24.36
C THR A 137 18.93 4.01 25.02
N VAL A 138 19.56 5.04 25.57
CA VAL A 138 20.77 4.94 26.37
C VAL A 138 20.48 5.49 27.75
N LEU A 139 20.64 4.67 28.79
CA LEU A 139 20.44 5.04 30.18
C LEU A 139 21.76 5.49 30.81
N SER A 140 21.69 6.50 31.67
CA SER A 140 22.82 6.99 32.48
C SER A 140 22.31 7.46 33.84
N GLY A 141 22.39 6.58 34.84
CA GLY A 141 21.82 6.81 36.17
C GLY A 141 20.31 7.05 36.10
N SER A 142 19.85 8.16 36.69
CA SER A 142 18.43 8.57 36.66
C SER A 142 18.02 9.35 35.40
N THR A 143 18.86 9.33 34.37
CA THR A 143 18.57 9.97 33.07
C THR A 143 18.63 8.96 31.93
N ALA A 144 17.91 9.24 30.85
CA ALA A 144 18.05 8.48 29.61
C ALA A 144 17.95 9.41 28.39
N VAL A 145 18.58 9.01 27.30
CA VAL A 145 18.45 9.67 26.00
C VAL A 145 17.91 8.66 25.01
N GLY A 146 16.81 9.01 24.36
CA GLY A 146 16.21 8.26 23.27
C GLY A 146 16.52 8.88 21.92
N THR A 147 16.94 8.11 20.96
CA THR A 147 16.96 8.49 19.54
C THR A 147 15.80 7.80 18.85
N VAL A 148 14.87 8.57 18.33
CA VAL A 148 13.76 8.09 17.53
C VAL A 148 14.14 8.18 16.06
N PHE A 149 13.97 7.07 15.36
CA PHE A 149 14.10 6.95 13.92
C PHE A 149 12.70 6.82 13.32
N LEU A 150 12.33 7.75 12.45
CA LEU A 150 11.11 7.66 11.65
C LEU A 150 11.48 7.16 10.25
N ALA A 151 10.80 6.12 9.81
CA ALA A 151 10.99 5.53 8.49
C ALA A 151 9.70 5.56 7.69
N GLY A 152 9.83 5.90 6.40
CA GLY A 152 8.73 5.83 5.45
C GLY A 152 7.85 7.08 5.39
N LEU A 153 8.32 8.23 5.89
CA LEU A 153 7.68 9.51 5.59
C LEU A 153 7.66 9.75 4.06
N PRO A 154 6.55 10.22 3.48
CA PRO A 154 6.48 10.47 2.04
C PRO A 154 7.49 11.56 1.62
N ALA A 155 7.92 11.52 0.36
CA ALA A 155 8.99 12.40 -0.15
C ALA A 155 8.59 13.88 -0.28
N ALA A 156 7.30 14.22 -0.18
CA ALA A 156 6.78 15.58 -0.41
C ALA A 156 6.44 16.30 0.90
N ALA A 157 7.42 16.94 1.54
CA ALA A 157 7.21 17.81 2.69
C ALA A 157 6.29 19.02 2.36
N PRO A 158 5.54 19.58 3.33
CA PRO A 158 5.61 19.31 4.78
C PRO A 158 4.64 18.22 5.27
N TYR A 159 5.01 17.53 6.36
CA TYR A 159 4.14 16.60 7.10
C TYR A 159 4.27 16.81 8.61
N GLY A 160 3.18 16.55 9.34
CA GLY A 160 3.11 16.40 10.79
C GLY A 160 3.06 14.94 11.23
N VAL A 161 3.61 14.61 12.39
CA VAL A 161 3.45 13.28 13.01
C VAL A 161 3.10 13.45 14.48
N ASN A 162 2.13 12.69 14.99
CA ASN A 162 1.93 12.53 16.42
C ASN A 162 2.60 11.24 16.87
N LEU A 163 3.54 11.37 17.80
CA LEU A 163 4.18 10.24 18.46
C LEU A 163 3.49 9.95 19.79
N VAL A 164 3.53 8.70 20.21
CA VAL A 164 3.19 8.27 21.57
C VAL A 164 4.45 7.64 22.13
N VAL A 165 4.89 8.14 23.29
CA VAL A 165 6.13 7.69 23.93
C VAL A 165 5.76 6.96 25.21
N THR A 166 6.06 5.67 25.26
CA THR A 166 5.90 4.84 26.44
C THR A 166 7.21 4.84 27.22
N MET A 167 7.13 5.01 28.53
CA MET A 167 8.27 5.09 29.44
C MET A 167 7.98 4.31 30.73
N PRO A 168 9.01 3.88 31.48
CA PRO A 168 8.81 3.22 32.77
C PRO A 168 8.13 4.15 33.78
N THR A 169 7.39 3.55 34.71
CA THR A 169 6.72 4.29 35.80
C THR A 169 7.75 5.07 36.64
N GLY A 170 7.44 6.31 37.00
CA GLY A 170 8.37 7.25 37.66
C GLY A 170 9.22 8.10 36.71
N ALA A 171 9.46 7.66 35.46
CA ALA A 171 10.22 8.45 34.51
C ALA A 171 9.44 9.67 34.00
N THR A 172 10.15 10.75 33.73
CA THR A 172 9.62 12.01 33.21
C THR A 172 10.33 12.40 31.92
N LEU A 173 9.57 12.85 30.92
CA LEU A 173 10.16 13.40 29.71
C LEU A 173 10.63 14.83 29.98
N ALA A 174 11.93 15.05 29.83
CA ALA A 174 12.59 16.32 30.17
C ALA A 174 12.73 17.27 28.98
N GLY A 175 12.68 16.77 27.74
CA GLY A 175 12.81 17.59 26.55
C GLY A 175 13.07 16.78 25.28
N ALA A 176 12.88 17.40 24.12
CA ALA A 176 13.19 16.84 22.82
C ALA A 176 13.94 17.87 21.99
N ALA A 177 14.95 17.41 21.29
CA ALA A 177 15.69 18.18 20.32
C ALA A 177 15.68 17.42 18.99
N ALA A 178 15.15 18.04 17.95
CA ALA A 178 15.36 17.59 16.58
C ALA A 178 16.68 18.17 16.07
N SER A 179 17.42 17.43 15.25
CA SER A 179 18.55 18.00 14.50
C SER A 179 18.05 18.65 13.21
N GLY A 180 18.28 19.95 13.02
CA GLY A 180 17.84 20.69 11.83
C GLY A 180 16.94 21.89 12.18
N PRO A 181 16.23 22.49 11.22
CA PRO A 181 15.36 23.66 11.42
C PRO A 181 14.03 23.37 12.16
N TYR A 182 13.94 22.28 12.93
CA TYR A 182 12.68 21.73 13.42
C TYR A 182 12.52 21.90 14.94
N ALA A 183 11.30 22.20 15.39
CA ALA A 183 10.97 22.39 16.80
C ALA A 183 10.00 21.31 17.28
N ALA A 184 10.31 20.66 18.41
CA ALA A 184 9.35 19.86 19.14
C ALA A 184 8.37 20.80 19.87
N SER A 185 7.07 20.66 19.62
CA SER A 185 6.02 21.44 20.29
C SER A 185 5.13 20.50 21.11
N GLY A 186 4.71 20.91 22.31
CA GLY A 186 3.69 20.19 23.11
C GLY A 186 4.20 19.13 24.10
N MET A 187 5.44 19.22 24.56
CA MET A 187 6.03 18.21 25.45
C MET A 187 5.57 18.33 26.90
N VAL A 188 4.58 17.53 27.31
CA VAL A 188 4.25 17.31 28.73
C VAL A 188 3.91 15.82 28.92
N GLY A 189 4.61 15.13 29.83
CA GLY A 189 4.30 13.73 30.16
C GLY A 189 5.04 13.21 31.40
N THR A 190 4.30 12.60 32.32
CA THR A 190 4.79 11.95 33.56
C THR A 190 4.40 10.47 33.56
N SER A 191 5.32 9.54 33.83
CA SER A 191 5.14 8.08 34.07
C SER A 191 3.88 7.37 33.54
N GLY A 192 4.05 6.39 32.64
CA GLY A 192 2.97 5.61 32.01
C GLY A 192 2.94 5.73 30.48
N SER A 193 1.94 5.15 29.81
CA SER A 193 1.66 5.38 28.38
C SER A 193 1.15 6.81 28.20
N ASN A 194 2.06 7.77 28.05
CA ASN A 194 1.70 9.17 27.85
C ASN A 194 1.76 9.48 26.35
N ALA A 195 0.67 10.05 25.83
CA ALA A 195 0.66 10.61 24.49
C ALA A 195 1.51 11.89 24.48
N VAL A 196 2.81 11.74 24.21
CA VAL A 196 3.71 12.87 24.01
C VAL A 196 3.54 13.33 22.56
N ILE A 197 2.61 14.25 22.34
CA ILE A 197 2.36 14.83 21.02
C ILE A 197 3.61 15.61 20.61
N LEU A 198 4.43 15.01 19.75
CA LEU A 198 5.55 15.68 19.10
C LEU A 198 5.08 16.18 17.73
N ALA A 199 4.16 17.16 17.72
CA ALA A 199 3.62 17.72 16.48
C ALA A 199 4.71 18.56 15.79
N SER A 200 5.47 17.96 14.89
CA SER A 200 6.43 18.67 14.05
C SER A 200 5.89 18.74 12.63
N SER A 201 5.41 19.90 12.20
CA SER A 201 4.77 20.14 10.90
C SER A 201 5.72 20.14 9.69
N ASN A 202 6.97 19.69 9.83
CA ASN A 202 8.00 19.81 8.79
C ASN A 202 8.97 18.62 8.71
N LEU A 203 8.60 17.41 9.16
CA LEU A 203 9.54 16.26 9.14
C LEU A 203 9.94 15.85 7.72
N ALA A 204 11.24 15.71 7.48
CA ALA A 204 11.77 15.07 6.27
C ALA A 204 12.09 13.59 6.52
N SER A 205 12.06 12.77 5.47
CA SER A 205 12.41 11.35 5.56
C SER A 205 13.89 11.16 5.97
N GLY A 206 14.15 10.32 6.98
CA GLY A 206 15.51 10.02 7.48
C GLY A 206 15.99 10.86 8.67
N GLU A 207 15.11 11.64 9.29
CA GLU A 207 15.43 12.51 10.42
C GLU A 207 15.52 11.76 11.76
N ILE A 208 16.41 12.22 12.66
CA ILE A 208 16.58 11.67 14.01
C ILE A 208 16.05 12.67 15.04
N LEU A 209 15.09 12.23 15.84
CA LEU A 209 14.57 12.99 16.96
C LEU A 209 15.21 12.51 18.27
N LYS A 210 15.85 13.41 19.02
CA LYS A 210 16.43 13.07 20.32
C LYS A 210 15.45 13.45 21.44
N LEU A 211 15.13 12.50 22.29
CA LEU A 211 14.33 12.65 23.51
C LEU A 211 15.23 12.52 24.73
N SER A 212 14.99 13.34 25.75
CA SER A 212 15.70 13.27 27.04
C SER A 212 14.71 12.98 28.16
N PHE A 213 15.09 12.06 29.04
CA PHE A 213 14.29 11.59 30.15
C PHE A 213 15.04 11.81 31.46
N THR A 214 14.30 12.16 32.50
CA THR A 214 14.77 12.31 33.88
C THR A 214 13.93 11.45 34.82
N ASN A 215 14.35 11.35 36.08
CA ASN A 215 13.68 10.52 37.08
C ASN A 215 13.50 9.05 36.65
N VAL A 216 14.41 8.55 35.81
CA VAL A 216 14.38 7.15 35.37
C VAL A 216 14.61 6.27 36.60
N PRO A 217 13.70 5.33 36.91
CA PRO A 217 13.78 4.53 38.12
C PRO A 217 14.98 3.57 38.07
N PRO A 218 15.59 3.23 39.22
CA PRO A 218 16.62 2.19 39.29
C PRO A 218 16.08 0.86 38.76
N GLY A 219 16.85 0.20 37.90
CA GLY A 219 16.47 -1.08 37.28
C GLY A 219 15.70 -0.97 35.97
N ALA A 220 15.39 0.24 35.49
CA ALA A 220 14.87 0.43 34.14
C ALA A 220 15.86 -0.10 33.09
N VAL A 221 15.32 -0.65 32.00
CA VAL A 221 16.08 -1.12 30.84
C VAL A 221 15.68 -0.37 29.58
N ALA A 222 16.50 -0.45 28.54
CA ALA A 222 16.22 0.20 27.26
C ALA A 222 14.85 -0.17 26.67
N GLY A 223 14.43 -1.44 26.85
CA GLY A 223 13.16 -1.97 26.38
C GLY A 223 11.91 -1.44 27.11
N ASP A 224 12.07 -0.72 28.22
CA ASP A 224 10.96 -0.07 28.92
C ASP A 224 10.52 1.23 28.23
N PHE A 225 11.31 1.69 27.25
CA PHE A 225 11.02 2.86 26.43
C PHE A 225 10.60 2.43 25.03
N ALA A 226 9.46 2.93 24.58
CA ALA A 226 8.96 2.66 23.24
C ALA A 226 8.37 3.92 22.61
N VAL A 227 8.29 3.92 21.29
CA VAL A 227 7.63 4.97 20.53
C VAL A 227 6.69 4.33 19.52
N ALA A 228 5.55 4.95 19.29
CA ALA A 228 4.63 4.61 18.23
C ALA A 228 4.16 5.87 17.51
N VAL A 229 3.85 5.74 16.22
CA VAL A 229 3.13 6.78 15.48
C VAL A 229 1.64 6.60 15.76
N SER A 230 0.98 7.66 16.24
CA SER A 230 -0.46 7.66 16.49
C SER A 230 -1.27 8.43 15.44
N ALA A 231 -0.64 9.35 14.72
CA ALA A 231 -1.27 10.03 13.58
C ALA A 231 -0.21 10.64 12.67
N VAL A 232 -0.55 10.84 11.40
CA VAL A 232 0.25 11.58 10.42
C VAL A 232 -0.64 12.66 9.81
N PHE A 233 -0.08 13.84 9.57
CA PHE A 233 -0.77 14.99 9.01
C PHE A 233 -0.06 15.48 7.77
N ASP A 234 -0.81 15.99 6.79
CA ASP A 234 -0.24 16.77 5.69
C ASP A 234 0.27 18.14 6.19
N GLY A 235 0.95 18.89 5.31
CA GLY A 235 1.45 20.23 5.62
C GLY A 235 0.34 21.27 5.86
N GLY A 236 -0.92 20.93 5.55
CA GLY A 236 -2.11 21.69 5.87
C GLY A 236 -2.75 21.34 7.21
N GLY A 237 -2.25 20.30 7.90
CA GLY A 237 -2.77 19.82 9.18
C GLY A 237 -3.92 18.81 9.09
N THR A 238 -4.24 18.29 7.90
CA THR A 238 -5.24 17.23 7.73
C THR A 238 -4.63 15.89 8.09
N GLN A 239 -5.31 15.08 8.92
CA GLN A 239 -4.86 13.73 9.23
C GLN A 239 -4.94 12.85 7.97
N ILE A 240 -3.83 12.22 7.62
CA ILE A 240 -3.67 11.32 6.48
C ILE A 240 -3.37 9.87 6.89
N GLN A 241 -3.15 9.63 8.19
CA GLN A 241 -2.99 8.30 8.80
C GLN A 241 -3.22 8.36 10.31
#